data_AF-A0A8T4D4G7-F1
#
_entry.id   AF-A0A8T4D4G7-F1
#
_cell.length_a   1.000
_cell.length_b   1.000
_cell.length_c   1.000
_cell.angle_alpha   90.00
_cell.angle_beta   90.00
_cell.angle_gamma   90.00
#
_symmetry.space_group_name_H-M   'P 1'
#
loop_
_entity.id
_entity.type
_entity.pdbx_description
1 polymer ?
#
loop_
_entity_poly.entity_id
_entity_poly.type
_entity_poly.pdbx_seq_one_letter_code
_entity_poly.pdbx_strand_id
1 'polypeptide(L)'
;MAKSNFFKMSSNHAITLILVALIVASMALSVHFYNDMPDKMATHWDSHEVANGWTSKDVALFMFPTILGLLTVIFLLIPNIDPLKQNLLKFERQFGVFMILLSTFIIVIQAQVISWNKGIPISPSFITTIALGILFFYAGTLLKKSKRNYFIGIRTPWTLNSDYVWEKTHRVGSILFKIAAIIFIFSSLLKGITSWIIIITVFSLVIITMIYSYTLYIKEEKSKLEDKNIVSKKAHSKKRAIKKIK
;
A
#
# COMPACT_ATOMS: atom_id res chain seq x y z
N MET A 1 -4.06 -37.74 -11.30
CA MET A 1 -4.50 -37.28 -9.96
C MET A 1 -3.55 -36.17 -9.50
N ALA A 2 -3.82 -34.93 -9.89
CA ALA A 2 -3.00 -33.79 -9.48
C ALA A 2 -3.26 -33.51 -8.01
N LYS A 3 -2.27 -33.71 -7.15
CA LYS A 3 -2.34 -33.28 -5.74
C LYS A 3 -2.62 -31.77 -5.73
N SER A 4 -3.83 -31.41 -5.35
CA SER A 4 -4.23 -30.04 -5.04
C SER A 4 -3.47 -29.58 -3.81
N ASN A 5 -2.24 -29.13 -4.01
CA ASN A 5 -1.45 -28.41 -3.01
C ASN A 5 -2.02 -26.99 -2.85
N PHE A 6 -3.29 -26.89 -2.44
CA PHE A 6 -4.02 -25.64 -2.27
C PHE A 6 -3.41 -24.77 -1.14
N PHE A 7 -2.42 -25.28 -0.40
CA PHE A 7 -1.85 -24.64 0.79
C PHE A 7 -0.33 -24.72 0.92
N LYS A 8 0.44 -24.91 -0.16
CA LYS A 8 1.91 -24.88 -0.05
C LYS A 8 2.44 -23.44 -0.07
N MET A 9 2.07 -22.64 0.93
CA MET A 9 2.71 -21.35 1.26
C MET A 9 4.02 -21.61 2.01
N SER A 10 5.04 -22.18 1.36
CA SER A 10 6.25 -22.62 2.07
C SER A 10 7.15 -21.49 2.59
N SER A 11 6.90 -20.21 2.25
CA SER A 11 7.80 -19.10 2.62
C SER A 11 7.28 -18.14 3.70
N ASN A 12 6.01 -18.24 4.13
CA ASN A 12 5.36 -17.17 4.93
C ASN A 12 4.83 -17.60 6.31
N HIS A 13 5.10 -18.82 6.77
CA HIS A 13 4.61 -19.29 8.08
C HIS A 13 4.99 -18.35 9.24
N ALA A 14 6.24 -17.87 9.27
CA ALA A 14 6.68 -16.91 10.29
C ALA A 14 5.91 -15.58 10.22
N ILE A 15 5.66 -15.06 9.01
CA ILE A 15 4.89 -13.82 8.81
C ILE A 15 3.45 -14.02 9.29
N THR A 16 2.81 -15.12 8.90
CA THR A 16 1.45 -15.45 9.34
C THR A 16 1.36 -15.59 10.85
N LEU A 17 2.33 -16.27 11.50
CA LEU A 17 2.39 -16.36 12.96
C LEU A 17 2.53 -14.99 13.62
N ILE A 18 3.35 -14.09 13.07
CA ILE A 18 3.47 -12.71 13.56
C ILE A 18 2.14 -11.98 13.41
N LEU A 19 1.48 -12.07 12.26
CA LEU A 19 0.18 -11.42 12.04
C LEU A 19 -0.90 -11.94 13.01
N VAL A 20 -0.94 -13.25 13.24
CA VAL A 20 -1.84 -13.87 14.23
C VAL A 20 -1.51 -13.38 15.64
N ALA A 21 -0.22 -13.31 16.01
CA ALA A 21 0.19 -12.76 17.30
C ALA A 21 -0.23 -11.29 17.47
N LEU A 22 -0.15 -10.48 16.41
CA LEU A 22 -0.63 -9.08 16.42
C LEU A 22 -2.16 -8.99 16.59
N ILE A 23 -2.93 -9.88 15.95
CA ILE A 23 -4.39 -9.97 16.17
C ILE A 23 -4.70 -10.31 17.63
N VAL A 24 -4.02 -11.31 18.18
CA VAL A 24 -4.20 -11.72 19.58
C VAL A 24 -3.81 -10.58 20.53
N ALA A 25 -2.71 -9.88 20.27
CA ALA A 25 -2.30 -8.72 21.05
C ALA A 25 -3.34 -7.59 20.99
N SER A 26 -3.88 -7.29 19.80
CA SER A 26 -4.95 -6.30 19.62
C SER A 26 -6.23 -6.68 20.37
N MET A 27 -6.62 -7.96 20.33
CA MET A 27 -7.76 -8.48 21.08
C MET A 27 -7.53 -8.41 22.59
N ALA A 28 -6.32 -8.74 23.05
CA ALA A 28 -5.94 -8.65 24.45
C ALA A 28 -6.01 -7.20 24.95
N LEU A 29 -5.57 -6.21 24.16
CA LEU A 29 -5.73 -4.79 24.49
C LEU A 29 -7.21 -4.41 24.63
N SER A 30 -8.07 -4.85 23.69
CA SER A 30 -9.51 -4.57 23.74
C SER A 30 -10.15 -5.12 25.01
N VAL A 31 -9.88 -6.39 25.34
CA VAL A 31 -10.43 -7.06 26.53
C VAL A 31 -9.89 -6.44 27.82
N HIS A 32 -8.59 -6.15 27.88
CA HIS A 32 -7.95 -5.61 29.08
C HIS A 32 -8.53 -4.24 29.46
N PHE A 33 -8.75 -3.36 28.49
CA PHE A 33 -9.28 -2.01 28.75
C PHE A 33 -10.81 -1.90 28.69
N TYR A 34 -11.53 -2.98 28.39
CA TYR A 34 -12.97 -2.93 28.16
C TYR A 34 -13.77 -2.31 29.34
N ASN A 35 -13.43 -2.69 30.57
CA ASN A 35 -14.10 -2.19 31.78
C ASN A 35 -13.66 -0.77 32.18
N ASP A 36 -12.52 -0.31 31.69
CA ASP A 36 -11.97 1.01 31.96
C ASP A 36 -12.53 2.09 31.02
N MET A 37 -13.13 1.69 29.89
CA MET A 37 -13.56 2.62 28.84
C MET A 37 -15.00 3.13 29.05
N PRO A 38 -15.28 4.40 28.72
CA PRO A 38 -16.64 4.92 28.71
C PRO A 38 -17.49 4.27 27.61
N ASP A 39 -18.81 4.21 27.81
CA ASP A 39 -19.74 3.61 26.81
C ASP A 39 -19.67 4.28 25.43
N LYS A 40 -19.27 5.56 25.39
CA LYS A 40 -19.07 6.33 24.16
C LYS A 40 -17.62 6.80 24.09
N MET A 41 -16.93 6.39 23.02
CA MET A 41 -15.50 6.66 22.83
C MET A 41 -15.27 7.54 21.59
N ALA A 42 -14.33 8.48 21.71
CA ALA A 42 -13.84 9.26 20.57
C ALA A 42 -12.97 8.37 19.68
N THR A 43 -13.24 8.39 18.38
CA THR A 43 -12.50 7.63 17.37
C THR A 43 -12.07 8.46 16.16
N HIS A 44 -12.45 9.73 16.12
CA HIS A 44 -12.07 10.67 15.08
C HIS A 44 -11.89 12.07 15.66
N TRP A 45 -10.91 12.80 15.13
CA TRP A 45 -10.54 14.15 15.54
C TRP A 45 -10.44 15.07 14.32
N ASP A 46 -10.78 16.34 14.50
CA ASP A 46 -10.56 17.36 13.47
C ASP A 46 -9.09 17.81 13.39
N SER A 47 -8.79 18.78 12.52
CA SER A 47 -7.43 19.31 12.34
C SER A 47 -6.87 20.04 13.57
N HIS A 48 -7.72 20.37 14.55
CA HIS A 48 -7.35 21.00 15.82
C HIS A 48 -7.32 19.99 16.97
N GLU A 49 -7.37 18.69 16.67
CA GLU A 49 -7.38 17.60 17.64
C GLU A 49 -8.63 17.59 18.53
N VAL A 50 -9.72 18.19 18.08
CA VAL A 50 -11.01 18.14 18.79
C VAL A 50 -11.79 16.92 18.32
N ALA A 51 -12.24 16.10 19.28
CA ALA A 51 -13.02 14.91 18.99
C ALA A 51 -14.39 15.26 18.37
N ASN A 52 -14.57 14.96 17.09
CA ASN A 52 -15.79 15.24 16.34
C ASN A 52 -16.46 13.98 15.78
N GLY A 53 -15.91 12.78 16.05
CA GLY A 53 -16.53 11.50 15.74
C GLY A 53 -16.39 10.52 16.90
N TRP A 54 -17.50 9.88 17.23
CA TRP A 54 -17.68 9.05 18.41
C TRP A 54 -18.42 7.77 18.05
N THR A 55 -18.13 6.67 18.74
CA THR A 55 -18.80 5.38 18.58
C THR A 55 -19.00 4.68 19.92
N SER A 56 -19.71 3.54 19.95
CA SER A 56 -19.84 2.73 21.16
C SER A 56 -18.51 2.08 21.54
N LYS A 57 -18.30 1.81 22.83
CA LYS A 57 -17.08 1.14 23.31
C LYS A 57 -16.79 -0.19 22.62
N ASP A 58 -17.85 -0.96 22.32
CA ASP A 58 -17.73 -2.25 21.64
C ASP A 58 -17.11 -2.07 20.26
N VAL A 59 -17.62 -1.10 19.49
CA VAL A 59 -17.10 -0.81 18.16
C VAL A 59 -15.70 -0.23 18.25
N ALA A 60 -15.46 0.75 19.13
CA ALA A 60 -14.16 1.39 19.29
C ALA A 60 -13.05 0.41 19.66
N LEU A 61 -13.33 -0.59 20.52
CA LEU A 61 -12.33 -1.54 20.97
C LEU A 61 -12.18 -2.73 20.01
N PHE A 62 -13.26 -3.29 19.47
CA PHE A 62 -13.20 -4.53 18.70
C PHE A 62 -13.10 -4.33 17.18
N MET A 63 -13.28 -3.12 16.65
CA MET A 63 -13.05 -2.86 15.22
C MET A 63 -11.60 -3.12 14.80
N PHE A 64 -10.62 -2.79 15.65
CA PHE A 64 -9.20 -2.94 15.36
C PHE A 64 -8.77 -4.40 15.18
N PRO A 65 -9.00 -5.33 16.15
CA PRO A 65 -8.67 -6.73 15.94
C PRO A 65 -9.47 -7.36 14.79
N THR A 66 -10.70 -6.88 14.54
CA THR A 66 -11.51 -7.33 13.39
C THR A 66 -10.85 -6.94 12.06
N ILE A 67 -10.43 -5.67 11.90
CA ILE A 67 -9.73 -5.19 10.70
C ILE A 67 -8.41 -5.96 10.51
N LEU A 68 -7.66 -6.22 11.58
CA LEU A 68 -6.42 -7.03 11.51
C LEU A 68 -6.69 -8.46 11.04
N GLY A 69 -7.75 -9.09 11.53
CA GLY A 69 -8.21 -10.41 11.08
C GLY A 69 -8.54 -10.41 9.59
N LEU A 70 -9.35 -9.44 9.15
CA LEU A 70 -9.71 -9.28 7.74
C LEU A 70 -8.49 -9.04 6.84
N LEU A 71 -7.56 -8.17 7.24
CA LEU A 71 -6.33 -7.90 6.50
C LEU A 71 -5.44 -9.14 6.40
N THR A 72 -5.36 -9.94 7.47
CA THR A 72 -4.60 -11.20 7.47
C THR A 72 -5.23 -12.22 6.52
N VAL A 73 -6.56 -12.36 6.55
CA VAL A 73 -7.28 -13.22 5.59
C VAL A 73 -7.03 -12.77 4.16
N ILE A 74 -7.16 -11.47 3.87
CA ILE A 74 -6.88 -10.90 2.54
C ILE A 74 -5.44 -11.20 2.11
N PHE A 75 -4.45 -11.02 2.99
CA PHE A 75 -3.05 -11.34 2.72
C PHE A 75 -2.83 -12.81 2.32
N LEU A 76 -3.49 -13.74 3.02
CA LEU A 76 -3.42 -15.17 2.70
C LEU A 76 -4.15 -15.52 1.40
N LEU A 77 -5.20 -14.77 1.04
CA LEU A 77 -5.99 -15.00 -0.16
C LEU A 77 -5.33 -14.44 -1.44
N ILE A 78 -4.69 -13.26 -1.37
CA ILE A 78 -4.14 -12.54 -2.53
C ILE A 78 -3.30 -13.44 -3.47
N PRO A 79 -2.31 -14.23 -3.01
CA PRO A 79 -1.50 -15.07 -3.89
C PRO A 79 -2.30 -16.16 -4.62
N ASN A 80 -3.48 -16.53 -4.13
CA ASN A 80 -4.32 -17.56 -4.71
C ASN A 80 -5.31 -17.01 -5.73
N ILE A 81 -5.68 -15.73 -5.63
CA ILE A 81 -6.65 -15.07 -6.51
C ILE A 81 -5.99 -14.24 -7.62
N ASP A 82 -4.73 -13.83 -7.48
CA ASP A 82 -4.03 -13.04 -8.50
C ASP A 82 -3.64 -13.91 -9.72
N PRO A 83 -4.11 -13.57 -10.94
CA PRO A 83 -3.69 -14.26 -12.17
C PRO A 83 -2.17 -14.22 -12.42
N LEU A 84 -1.49 -13.20 -11.90
CA LEU A 84 -0.05 -12.97 -11.95
C LEU A 84 0.66 -13.37 -10.64
N LYS A 85 0.14 -14.35 -9.89
CA LYS A 85 0.73 -14.80 -8.60
C LYS A 85 2.23 -15.10 -8.64
N GLN A 86 2.77 -15.57 -9.77
CA GLN A 86 4.22 -15.80 -9.91
C GLN A 86 5.04 -14.52 -9.73
N ASN A 87 4.48 -13.35 -10.07
CA ASN A 87 5.11 -12.07 -9.84
C ASN A 87 5.00 -11.64 -8.37
N LEU A 88 3.89 -11.93 -7.68
CA LEU A 88 3.74 -11.71 -6.25
C LEU A 88 4.78 -12.48 -5.43
N LEU A 89 5.00 -13.76 -5.76
CA LEU A 89 5.98 -14.61 -5.07
C LEU A 89 7.41 -14.05 -5.13
N LYS A 90 7.75 -13.25 -6.15
CA LYS A 90 9.09 -12.61 -6.27
C LYS A 90 9.36 -11.55 -5.19
N PHE A 91 8.32 -11.04 -4.53
CA PHE A 91 8.44 -10.03 -3.49
C PHE A 91 7.55 -10.31 -2.27
N GLU A 92 7.16 -11.57 -2.07
CA GLU A 92 6.23 -11.98 -1.01
C GLU A 92 6.71 -11.59 0.38
N ARG A 93 8.03 -11.68 0.63
CA ARG A 93 8.63 -11.28 1.91
C ARG A 93 8.45 -9.79 2.17
N GLN A 94 8.69 -8.96 1.17
CA GLN A 94 8.51 -7.50 1.30
C GLN A 94 7.04 -7.17 1.49
N PHE A 95 6.14 -7.86 0.80
CA PHE A 95 4.71 -7.70 1.01
C PHE A 95 4.29 -8.11 2.42
N GLY A 96 4.76 -9.25 2.92
CA GLY A 96 4.45 -9.72 4.27
C GLY A 96 5.01 -8.80 5.36
N VAL A 97 6.22 -8.26 5.21
CA VAL A 97 6.76 -7.23 6.13
C VAL A 97 5.91 -5.95 6.08
N PHE A 98 5.44 -5.53 4.91
CA PHE A 98 4.51 -4.41 4.82
C PHE A 98 3.20 -4.71 5.55
N MET A 99 2.66 -5.92 5.46
CA MET A 99 1.45 -6.32 6.22
C MET A 99 1.68 -6.31 7.74
N ILE A 100 2.87 -6.71 8.20
CA ILE A 100 3.26 -6.60 9.62
C ILE A 100 3.27 -5.13 10.03
N LEU A 101 3.93 -4.26 9.26
CA LEU A 101 4.00 -2.82 9.56
C LEU A 101 2.62 -2.15 9.52
N LEU A 102 1.77 -2.51 8.57
CA LEU A 102 0.38 -2.04 8.49
C LEU A 102 -0.43 -2.51 9.71
N SER A 103 -0.22 -3.75 10.16
CA SER A 103 -0.88 -4.29 11.34
C SER A 103 -0.42 -3.59 12.62
N THR A 104 0.89 -3.36 12.75
CA THR A 104 1.45 -2.56 13.84
C THR A 104 0.92 -1.13 13.83
N PHE A 105 0.81 -0.49 12.65
CA PHE A 105 0.18 0.83 12.51
C PHE A 105 -1.24 0.84 13.08
N ILE A 106 -2.06 -0.15 12.75
CA ILE A 106 -3.45 -0.26 13.25
C ILE A 106 -3.47 -0.42 14.78
N ILE A 107 -2.56 -1.21 15.36
CA ILE A 107 -2.44 -1.35 16.83
C ILE A 107 -1.99 -0.04 17.48
N VAL A 108 -1.10 0.72 16.83
CA VAL A 108 -0.70 2.06 17.32
C VAL A 108 -1.91 3.00 17.33
N ILE A 109 -2.76 2.97 16.31
CA ILE A 109 -4.00 3.75 16.29
C ILE A 109 -4.98 3.27 17.37
N GLN A 110 -5.12 1.96 17.58
CA GLN A 110 -5.92 1.40 18.68
C GLN A 110 -5.43 1.92 20.04
N ALA A 111 -4.12 1.86 20.28
CA ALA A 111 -3.50 2.35 21.50
C ALA A 111 -3.72 3.86 21.68
N GLN A 112 -3.68 4.64 20.60
CA GLN A 112 -3.98 6.07 20.63
C GLN A 112 -5.45 6.34 20.98
N VAL A 113 -6.40 5.59 20.40
CA VAL A 113 -7.83 5.67 20.74
C VAL A 113 -8.05 5.38 22.22
N ILE A 114 -7.46 4.30 22.74
CA ILE A 114 -7.56 3.95 24.17
C ILE A 114 -6.94 5.06 25.03
N SER A 115 -5.73 5.52 24.69
CA SER A 115 -5.01 6.55 25.45
C SER A 115 -5.80 7.85 25.53
N TRP A 116 -6.35 8.31 24.41
CA TRP A 116 -7.18 9.52 24.37
C TRP A 116 -8.41 9.39 25.26
N ASN A 117 -9.14 8.27 25.18
CA ASN A 117 -10.35 8.05 25.98
C ASN A 117 -10.06 7.82 27.47
N LYS A 118 -8.81 7.48 27.85
CA LYS A 118 -8.34 7.52 29.25
C LYS A 118 -7.92 8.91 29.71
N GLY A 119 -7.98 9.93 28.85
CA GLY A 119 -7.56 11.29 29.18
C GLY A 119 -6.04 11.48 29.19
N ILE A 120 -5.27 10.57 28.56
CA ILE A 120 -3.82 10.71 28.44
C ILE A 120 -3.53 11.79 27.37
N PRO A 121 -2.79 12.86 27.70
CA PRO A 121 -2.63 14.04 26.84
C PRO A 121 -1.58 13.82 25.73
N ILE A 122 -1.79 12.80 24.89
CA ILE A 122 -0.95 12.52 23.72
C ILE A 122 -1.70 12.97 22.47
N SER A 123 -1.05 13.83 21.67
CA SER A 123 -1.58 14.32 20.39
C SER A 123 -1.87 13.17 19.41
N PRO A 124 -3.13 13.00 18.96
CA PRO A 124 -3.48 12.02 17.93
C PRO A 124 -2.75 12.28 16.61
N SER A 125 -2.56 13.54 16.23
CA SER A 125 -1.88 13.92 15.00
C SER A 125 -0.41 13.51 15.04
N PHE A 126 0.27 13.74 16.17
CA PHE A 126 1.66 13.37 16.35
C PHE A 126 1.87 11.86 16.18
N ILE A 127 1.10 11.04 16.89
CA ILE A 127 1.21 9.57 16.78
C ILE A 127 0.88 9.08 15.38
N THR A 128 -0.21 9.58 14.79
CA THR A 128 -0.68 9.15 13.47
C THR A 128 0.34 9.49 12.38
N THR A 129 0.93 10.68 12.41
CA THR A 129 1.88 11.14 11.37
C THR A 129 3.22 10.43 11.43
N ILE A 130 3.75 10.18 12.63
CA ILE A 130 4.96 9.38 12.81
C ILE A 130 4.73 7.94 12.32
N ALA A 131 3.62 7.33 12.72
CA ALA A 131 3.28 5.97 12.32
C ALA A 131 3.03 5.86 10.80
N LEU A 132 2.33 6.83 10.20
CA LEU A 132 2.15 6.92 8.74
C LEU A 132 3.49 7.11 8.02
N GLY A 133 4.39 7.93 8.56
CA GLY A 133 5.71 8.14 7.99
C GLY A 133 6.52 6.85 7.86
N ILE A 134 6.58 6.07 8.95
CA ILE A 134 7.25 4.76 8.96
C ILE A 134 6.61 3.82 7.92
N LEU A 135 5.27 3.76 7.89
CA LEU A 135 4.53 2.93 6.95
C LEU A 135 4.80 3.32 5.49
N PHE A 136 4.76 4.62 5.16
CA PHE A 136 5.00 5.13 3.82
C PHE A 136 6.44 4.94 3.36
N PHE A 137 7.42 5.05 4.28
CA PHE A 137 8.82 4.81 3.96
C PHE A 137 9.03 3.36 3.50
N TYR A 138 8.42 2.41 4.22
CA TYR A 138 8.48 1.02 3.84
C TYR A 138 7.64 0.72 2.59
N ALA A 139 6.46 1.33 2.44
CA ALA A 139 5.65 1.23 1.23
C ALA A 139 6.46 1.65 -0.01
N GLY A 140 7.26 2.72 0.08
CA GLY A 140 8.18 3.09 -1.00
C GLY A 140 9.19 1.99 -1.32
N THR A 141 9.74 1.32 -0.30
CA THR A 141 10.64 0.16 -0.49
C THR A 141 9.93 -1.03 -1.14
N LEU A 142 8.68 -1.31 -0.74
CA LEU A 142 7.82 -2.33 -1.35
C LEU A 142 7.56 -2.01 -2.83
N LEU A 143 7.20 -0.77 -3.17
CA LEU A 143 6.96 -0.34 -4.56
C LEU A 143 8.19 -0.60 -5.43
N LYS A 144 9.40 -0.27 -4.96
CA LYS A 144 10.64 -0.52 -5.73
C LYS A 144 10.85 -2.00 -6.07
N LYS A 145 10.35 -2.91 -5.24
CA LYS A 145 10.50 -4.37 -5.40
C LYS A 145 9.31 -5.01 -6.10
N SER A 146 8.16 -4.34 -6.14
CA SER A 146 6.94 -4.91 -6.69
C SER A 146 7.11 -5.24 -8.17
N LYS A 147 6.58 -6.41 -8.55
CA LYS A 147 6.44 -6.83 -9.94
C LYS A 147 4.97 -6.73 -10.33
N ARG A 148 4.69 -6.62 -11.63
CA ARG A 148 3.32 -6.44 -12.15
C ARG A 148 2.38 -7.49 -11.60
N ASN A 149 1.32 -7.03 -10.94
CA ASN A 149 0.34 -7.83 -10.23
C ASN A 149 -0.97 -7.01 -10.11
N TYR A 150 -2.06 -7.66 -9.71
CA TYR A 150 -3.38 -7.02 -9.69
C TYR A 150 -3.76 -6.42 -8.34
N PHE A 151 -2.97 -6.56 -7.27
CA PHE A 151 -3.36 -6.15 -5.91
C PHE A 151 -2.50 -5.03 -5.30
N ILE A 152 -1.19 -5.06 -5.54
CA ILE A 152 -0.18 -4.30 -4.81
C ILE A 152 0.53 -3.34 -5.75
N GLY A 153 0.49 -2.05 -5.43
CA GLY A 153 1.23 -1.00 -6.11
C GLY A 153 0.36 0.01 -6.85
N ILE A 154 0.99 0.80 -7.73
CA ILE A 154 0.37 1.84 -8.54
C ILE A 154 -0.20 1.17 -9.80
N ARG A 155 -1.52 0.94 -9.80
CA ARG A 155 -2.23 0.09 -10.79
C ARG A 155 -3.11 0.91 -11.74
N THR A 156 -2.50 1.73 -12.57
CA THR A 156 -3.18 2.38 -13.68
C THR A 156 -3.34 1.41 -14.87
N PRO A 157 -4.29 1.64 -15.80
CA PRO A 157 -4.49 0.77 -16.96
C PRO A 157 -3.20 0.49 -17.76
N TRP A 158 -2.32 1.49 -17.85
CA TRP A 158 -1.04 1.38 -18.54
C TRP A 158 0.03 0.59 -17.77
N THR A 159 0.11 0.76 -16.43
CA THR A 159 1.05 -0.05 -15.62
C THR A 159 0.68 -1.54 -15.62
N LEU A 160 -0.61 -1.87 -15.68
CA LEU A 160 -1.08 -3.26 -15.73
C LEU A 160 -0.83 -3.95 -17.09
N ASN A 161 -0.53 -3.18 -18.14
CA ASN A 161 -0.31 -3.71 -19.48
C ASN A 161 1.16 -3.72 -19.92
N SER A 162 2.08 -3.11 -19.16
CA SER A 162 3.49 -3.01 -19.52
C SER A 162 4.41 -3.15 -18.30
N ASP A 163 5.29 -4.15 -18.32
CA ASP A 163 6.31 -4.33 -17.28
C ASP A 163 7.30 -3.15 -17.25
N TYR A 164 7.55 -2.52 -18.41
CA TYR A 164 8.39 -1.32 -18.50
C TYR A 164 7.76 -0.12 -17.78
N VAL A 165 6.50 0.19 -18.09
CA VAL A 165 5.76 1.28 -17.43
C VAL A 165 5.62 0.98 -15.94
N TRP A 166 5.30 -0.26 -15.57
CA TRP A 166 5.23 -0.71 -14.19
C TRP A 166 6.53 -0.39 -13.44
N GLU A 167 7.68 -0.88 -13.92
CA GLU A 167 8.96 -0.74 -13.20
C GLU A 167 9.38 0.72 -13.07
N LYS A 168 9.24 1.52 -14.14
CA LYS A 168 9.60 2.93 -14.10
C LYS A 168 8.69 3.74 -13.18
N THR A 169 7.37 3.56 -13.27
CA THR A 169 6.40 4.23 -12.39
C THR A 169 6.64 3.87 -10.93
N HIS A 170 6.86 2.59 -10.62
CA HIS A 170 7.12 2.15 -9.25
C HIS A 170 8.47 2.62 -8.71
N ARG A 171 9.49 2.77 -9.57
CA ARG A 171 10.76 3.39 -9.17
C ARG A 171 10.56 4.85 -8.76
N VAL A 172 9.83 5.64 -9.54
CA VAL A 172 9.51 7.03 -9.16
C VAL A 172 8.61 7.05 -7.92
N GLY A 173 7.57 6.23 -7.89
CA GLY A 173 6.70 6.06 -6.73
C GLY A 173 7.47 5.73 -5.45
N SER A 174 8.49 4.86 -5.53
CA SER A 174 9.33 4.52 -4.38
C SER A 174 10.06 5.71 -3.76
N ILE A 175 10.48 6.67 -4.59
CA ILE A 175 11.15 7.89 -4.14
C ILE A 175 10.11 8.83 -3.55
N LEU A 176 8.99 9.04 -4.25
CA LEU A 176 7.92 9.93 -3.82
C LEU A 176 7.31 9.48 -2.48
N PHE A 177 7.08 8.19 -2.27
CA PHE A 177 6.58 7.65 -1.00
C PHE A 177 7.56 7.87 0.16
N LYS A 178 8.87 7.80 -0.09
CA LYS A 178 9.90 8.10 0.92
C LYS A 178 9.98 9.60 1.22
N ILE A 179 9.78 10.46 0.24
CA ILE A 179 9.64 11.91 0.44
C ILE A 179 8.40 12.20 1.27
N ALA A 180 7.26 11.59 0.94
CA ALA A 180 6.02 11.72 1.71
C ALA A 180 6.19 11.25 3.16
N ALA A 181 6.91 10.16 3.39
CA ALA A 181 7.24 9.71 4.74
C ALA A 181 7.99 10.76 5.56
N ILE A 182 8.98 11.41 4.94
CA ILE A 182 9.74 12.50 5.56
C ILE A 182 8.79 13.68 5.87
N ILE A 183 7.96 14.07 4.91
CA ILE A 183 6.96 15.14 5.08
C ILE A 183 6.02 14.82 6.24
N PHE A 184 5.52 13.59 6.36
CA PHE A 184 4.65 13.19 7.46
C PHE A 184 5.34 13.30 8.81
N ILE A 185 6.58 12.78 8.93
CA ILE A 185 7.34 12.86 10.17
C ILE A 185 7.56 14.31 10.59
N PHE A 186 7.95 15.20 9.68
CA PHE A 186 8.15 16.61 10.00
C PHE A 186 6.85 17.39 10.20
N SER A 187 5.74 16.97 9.58
CA SER A 187 4.43 17.60 9.78
C SER A 187 3.90 17.43 11.21
N SER A 188 4.41 16.45 11.96
CA SER A 188 4.10 16.23 13.37
C SER A 188 4.47 17.43 14.27
N LEU A 189 5.39 18.29 13.81
CA LEU A 189 5.83 19.50 14.51
C LEU A 189 4.92 20.71 14.24
N LEU A 190 3.99 20.62 13.28
CA LEU A 190 3.20 21.75 12.77
C LEU A 190 1.72 21.62 13.14
N LYS A 191 1.32 22.14 14.31
CA LYS A 191 -0.06 22.05 14.82
C LYS A 191 -1.07 22.76 13.89
N GLY A 192 -2.27 22.20 13.76
CA GLY A 192 -3.41 22.81 13.04
C GLY A 192 -3.42 22.61 11.52
N ILE A 193 -2.25 22.40 10.90
CA ILE A 193 -2.13 22.23 9.44
C ILE A 193 -1.74 20.81 9.01
N THR A 194 -1.41 19.93 9.96
CA THR A 194 -0.97 18.55 9.72
C THR A 194 -1.90 17.77 8.80
N SER A 195 -3.22 17.81 9.05
CA SER A 195 -4.21 17.09 8.22
C SER A 195 -4.20 17.56 6.77
N TRP A 196 -4.05 18.86 6.52
CA TRP A 196 -3.93 19.42 5.18
C TRP A 196 -2.64 18.98 4.48
N ILE A 197 -1.51 18.96 5.20
CA ILE A 197 -0.23 18.47 4.66
C ILE A 197 -0.37 17.01 4.22
N ILE A 198 -1.02 16.16 5.02
CA ILE A 198 -1.27 14.75 4.66
C ILE A 198 -2.10 14.67 3.38
N ILE A 199 -3.24 15.35 3.34
CA ILE A 199 -4.16 15.33 2.19
C ILE A 199 -3.45 15.79 0.91
N ILE A 200 -2.79 16.94 0.95
CA ILE A 200 -2.07 17.52 -0.19
C ILE A 200 -0.97 16.57 -0.66
N THR A 201 -0.21 15.99 0.27
CA THR A 201 0.87 15.05 -0.06
C THR A 201 0.32 13.80 -0.73
N VAL A 202 -0.71 13.16 -0.17
CA VAL A 202 -1.33 11.95 -0.74
C VAL A 202 -1.94 12.24 -2.11
N PHE A 203 -2.64 13.37 -2.25
CA PHE A 203 -3.23 13.77 -3.53
C PHE A 203 -2.16 14.04 -4.58
N SER A 204 -1.07 14.72 -4.20
CA SER A 204 0.07 14.96 -5.09
C SER A 204 0.74 13.65 -5.52
N LEU A 205 0.91 12.67 -4.61
CA LEU A 205 1.42 11.35 -4.94
C LEU A 205 0.58 10.67 -6.03
N VAL A 206 -0.75 10.68 -5.87
CA VAL A 206 -1.68 10.07 -6.83
C VAL A 206 -1.57 10.75 -8.18
N ILE A 207 -1.66 12.08 -8.23
CA ILE A 207 -1.59 12.86 -9.47
C ILE A 207 -0.26 12.63 -10.19
N ILE A 208 0.86 12.81 -9.49
CA ILE A 208 2.20 12.71 -10.08
C ILE A 208 2.42 11.31 -10.64
N THR A 209 2.09 10.26 -9.88
CA THR A 209 2.29 8.87 -10.35
C THR A 209 1.36 8.51 -11.51
N MET A 210 0.12 9.02 -11.51
CA MET A 210 -0.83 8.83 -12.61
C MET A 210 -0.35 9.51 -13.89
N ILE A 211 0.02 10.80 -13.83
CA ILE A 211 0.55 11.55 -14.97
C ILE A 211 1.84 10.91 -15.49
N TYR A 212 2.77 10.57 -14.59
CA TYR A 212 4.03 9.95 -14.96
C TYR A 212 3.83 8.59 -15.65
N SER A 213 2.92 7.77 -15.14
CA SER A 213 2.63 6.47 -15.75
C SER A 213 1.96 6.60 -17.13
N TYR A 214 1.10 7.60 -17.32
CA TYR A 214 0.48 7.88 -18.61
C TYR A 214 1.48 8.41 -19.65
N THR A 215 2.35 9.34 -19.27
CA THR A 215 3.37 9.89 -20.18
C THR A 215 4.36 8.82 -20.63
N LEU A 216 4.74 7.90 -19.74
CA LEU A 216 5.55 6.74 -20.09
C LEU A 216 4.85 5.81 -21.08
N TYR A 217 3.56 5.55 -20.88
CA TYR A 217 2.77 4.74 -21.81
C TYR A 217 2.73 5.34 -23.21
N ILE A 218 2.46 6.64 -23.33
CA ILE A 218 2.46 7.33 -24.63
C ILE A 218 3.84 7.26 -25.30
N LYS A 219 4.92 7.39 -24.52
CA LYS A 219 6.28 7.26 -25.04
C LYS A 219 6.56 5.84 -25.55
N GLU A 220 6.13 4.83 -24.81
CA GLU A 220 6.28 3.43 -25.20
C GLU A 220 5.52 3.11 -26.50
N GLU A 221 4.26 3.54 -26.61
CA GLU A 221 3.44 3.30 -27.81
C GLU A 221 4.00 3.99 -29.06
N LYS A 222 4.50 5.23 -28.92
CA LYS A 222 5.17 5.93 -30.03
C LYS A 222 6.41 5.16 -30.51
N SER A 223 7.23 4.67 -29.59
CA SER A 223 8.42 3.86 -29.94
C SER A 223 8.02 2.57 -30.70
N LYS A 224 6.98 1.86 -30.24
CA LYS A 224 6.49 0.64 -30.91
C LYS A 224 5.99 0.93 -32.33
N LEU A 225 5.33 2.08 -32.54
CA LEU A 225 4.85 2.51 -33.85
C LEU A 225 6.00 2.85 -34.80
N GLU A 226 7.03 3.55 -34.31
CA GLU A 226 8.23 3.87 -35.08
C GLU A 226 8.97 2.60 -35.52
N ASP A 227 9.14 1.63 -34.61
CA ASP A 227 9.78 0.35 -34.93
C ASP A 227 9.01 -0.46 -35.98
N LYS A 228 7.68 -0.54 -35.86
CA LYS A 228 6.80 -1.18 -36.87
C LYS A 228 6.94 -0.52 -38.23
N ASN A 229 6.99 0.81 -38.27
CA ASN A 229 7.15 1.57 -39.50
C ASN A 229 8.52 1.30 -40.15
N ILE A 230 9.60 1.22 -39.37
CA ILE A 230 10.95 0.89 -39.86
C ILE A 230 10.98 -0.53 -40.46
N VAL A 231 10.41 -1.51 -39.75
CA VAL A 231 10.35 -2.91 -40.22
C VAL A 231 9.54 -3.03 -41.51
N SER A 232 8.38 -2.35 -41.60
CA SER A 232 7.54 -2.37 -42.81
C SER A 232 8.25 -1.77 -44.03
N LYS A 233 8.97 -0.65 -43.85
CA LYS A 233 9.76 0.00 -44.91
C LYS A 233 10.87 -0.91 -45.42
N LYS A 234 11.60 -1.58 -44.51
CA LYS A 234 12.65 -2.55 -44.87
C LYS A 234 12.09 -3.74 -45.65
N ALA A 235 10.94 -4.28 -45.24
CA ALA A 235 10.28 -5.39 -45.94
C ALA A 235 9.84 -5.02 -47.36
N HIS A 236 9.28 -3.81 -47.54
CA HIS A 236 8.85 -3.32 -48.86
C HIS A 236 10.03 -3.05 -49.79
N SER A 237 11.11 -2.46 -49.27
CA SER A 237 12.38 -2.26 -49.99
C SER A 237 12.94 -3.59 -50.50
N LYS A 238 13.02 -4.61 -49.63
CA LYS A 238 13.52 -5.95 -50.00
C LYS A 238 12.66 -6.62 -51.09
N LYS A 239 11.33 -6.53 -50.98
CA LYS A 239 10.41 -7.04 -52.02
C LYS A 239 10.62 -6.35 -53.37
N ARG A 240 10.79 -5.02 -53.37
CA ARG A 240 11.08 -4.25 -54.60
C ARG A 240 12.42 -4.64 -55.22
N ALA A 241 13.46 -4.86 -54.41
CA ALA A 241 14.77 -5.29 -54.90
C ALA A 241 14.70 -6.68 -55.54
N ILE A 242 14.01 -7.65 -54.91
CA ILE A 242 13.84 -9.00 -55.46
C ILE A 242 13.07 -8.97 -56.79
N LYS A 243 12.03 -8.13 -56.91
CA LYS A 243 11.26 -7.99 -58.15
C LYS A 243 12.06 -7.37 -59.31
N LYS A 244 13.15 -6.65 -59.03
CA LYS A 244 14.05 -6.09 -60.06
C LYS A 244 15.10 -7.08 -60.59
N ILE A 245 15.31 -8.19 -59.89
CA ILE A 245 16.33 -9.21 -60.23
C ILE A 245 15.69 -10.40 -60.99
N LYS A 246 14.35 -10.50 -60.96
CA LYS A 246 13.57 -11.42 -61.79
C LYS A 246 13.06 -10.71 -63.03
#